data_AF-D8GII8-F1
#
_entry.id   AF-D8GII8-F1
#
_cell.length_a   1.000
_cell.length_b   1.000
_cell.length_c   1.000
_cell.angle_alpha   90.00
_cell.angle_beta   90.00
_cell.angle_gamma   90.00
#
_symmetry.space_group_name_H-M   'P 1'
#
loop_
_entity.id
_entity.type
_entity.pdbx_description
1 polymer ?
#
loop_
_entity_poly.entity_id
_entity_poly.type
_entity_poly.pdbx_seq_one_letter_code
_entity_poly.pdbx_strand_id
1 'polypeptide(L)'
;MYEIIKNSKKATEINKSNEHVLENEEVMTIKDLEKREIEKVLAKYGHIKEGKTDAAKALGISRATLYRKLKEYNIKSQNAN
;
A
#
# COMPACT_ATOMS: atom_id res chain seq x y z
N MET A 1 15.69 38.01 -21.89
CA MET A 1 14.33 37.80 -22.45
C MET A 1 14.04 36.31 -22.66
N TYR A 2 14.92 35.55 -23.34
CA TYR A 2 14.73 34.10 -23.59
C TYR A 2 14.73 33.21 -22.32
N GLU A 3 15.56 33.52 -21.32
CA GLU A 3 15.67 32.71 -20.08
C GLU A 3 14.44 32.78 -19.17
N ILE A 4 13.71 33.90 -19.18
CA ILE A 4 12.50 34.09 -18.36
C ILE A 4 11.36 33.17 -18.86
N ILE A 5 11.27 32.98 -20.19
CA ILE A 5 10.23 32.14 -20.82
C ILE A 5 10.47 30.64 -20.55
N LYS A 6 11.73 30.23 -20.40
CA LYS A 6 12.08 28.82 -20.11
C LYS A 6 11.73 28.43 -18.66
N ASN A 7 11.90 29.35 -17.71
CA ASN A 7 11.50 29.15 -16.32
C ASN A 7 9.98 29.14 -16.12
N SER A 8 9.21 29.91 -16.89
CA SER A 8 7.74 29.86 -16.82
C SER A 8 7.17 28.55 -17.37
N LYS A 9 7.78 28.00 -18.43
CA LYS A 9 7.45 26.65 -18.97
C LYS A 9 7.80 25.53 -17.98
N LYS A 10 8.94 25.63 -17.29
CA LYS A 10 9.33 24.66 -16.25
C LYS A 10 8.36 24.68 -15.06
N ALA A 11 7.88 25.86 -14.65
CA ALA A 11 6.87 25.99 -13.60
C ALA A 11 5.47 25.49 -14.01
N THR A 12 5.15 25.51 -15.32
CA THR A 12 3.87 24.99 -15.83
C THR A 12 3.89 23.47 -16.06
N GLU A 13 5.04 22.86 -16.33
CA GLU A 13 5.18 21.40 -16.40
C GLU A 13 5.14 20.73 -15.01
N ILE A 14 5.61 21.40 -13.95
CA ILE A 14 5.60 20.87 -12.58
C ILE A 14 4.17 20.75 -12.00
N ASN A 15 3.21 21.53 -12.52
CA ASN A 15 1.82 21.54 -12.01
C ASN A 15 0.85 20.65 -12.81
N LYS A 16 1.27 20.04 -13.91
CA LYS A 16 0.37 19.25 -14.79
C LYS A 16 0.24 17.78 -14.38
N SER A 17 1.06 17.31 -13.44
CA SER A 17 1.08 15.92 -12.96
C SER A 17 0.28 15.68 -11.67
N ASN A 18 -0.34 16.72 -11.08
CA ASN A 18 -1.07 16.62 -9.80
C ASN A 18 -2.59 16.61 -9.94
N GLU A 19 -3.15 16.67 -11.17
CA GLU A 19 -4.60 16.78 -11.39
C GLU A 19 -5.28 15.53 -11.95
N HIS A 20 -4.63 14.37 -11.95
CA HIS A 20 -5.29 13.13 -12.37
C HIS A 20 -5.04 12.04 -11.33
N VAL A 21 -6.11 11.51 -10.73
CA VAL A 21 -6.49 10.07 -10.55
C VAL A 21 -7.62 9.90 -9.49
N LEU A 22 -8.59 10.82 -9.38
CA LEU A 22 -9.77 10.54 -8.53
C LEU A 22 -10.99 10.04 -9.29
N GLU A 23 -10.97 10.06 -10.63
CA GLU A 23 -12.18 9.83 -11.43
C GLU A 23 -12.61 8.36 -11.56
N ASN A 24 -11.82 7.37 -11.12
CA ASN A 24 -12.16 5.95 -11.34
C ASN A 24 -11.79 4.98 -10.20
N GLU A 25 -11.43 5.46 -9.00
CA GLU A 25 -11.31 4.54 -7.86
C GLU A 25 -12.67 4.41 -7.19
N GLU A 26 -13.35 3.28 -7.42
CA GLU A 26 -14.53 2.91 -6.66
C GLU A 26 -14.25 3.00 -5.16
N VAL A 27 -15.19 3.55 -4.40
CA VAL A 27 -15.05 3.68 -2.95
C VAL A 27 -14.92 2.29 -2.34
N MET A 28 -13.73 1.98 -1.83
CA MET A 28 -13.48 0.72 -1.14
C MET A 28 -13.87 0.81 0.33
N THR A 29 -14.31 -0.31 0.89
CA THR A 29 -14.49 -0.39 2.34
C THR A 29 -13.13 -0.39 3.03
N ILE A 30 -13.11 0.04 4.30
CA ILE A 30 -11.91 -0.05 5.14
C ILE A 30 -11.40 -1.50 5.23
N LYS A 31 -12.31 -2.48 5.21
CA LYS A 31 -11.93 -3.90 5.22
C LYS A 31 -11.18 -4.31 3.96
N ASP A 32 -11.59 -3.83 2.80
CA ASP A 32 -10.93 -4.16 1.54
C ASP A 32 -9.55 -3.50 1.43
N LEU A 33 -9.43 -2.26 1.89
CA LEU A 33 -8.15 -1.56 1.99
C LEU A 33 -7.20 -2.27 2.96
N GLU A 34 -7.69 -2.65 4.15
CA GLU A 34 -6.92 -3.39 5.14
C GLU A 34 -6.46 -4.74 4.58
N LYS A 35 -7.37 -5.50 3.95
CA LYS A 35 -7.04 -6.79 3.32
C LYS A 35 -5.97 -6.63 2.26
N ARG A 36 -6.12 -5.67 1.35
CA ARG A 36 -5.16 -5.40 0.26
C ARG A 36 -3.77 -5.10 0.81
N GLU A 37 -3.67 -4.24 1.83
CA GLU A 37 -2.36 -3.88 2.37
C GLU A 37 -1.71 -5.05 3.13
N ILE A 38 -2.52 -5.88 3.82
CA ILE A 38 -2.04 -7.12 4.44
C ILE A 38 -1.47 -8.10 3.40
N GLU A 39 -2.15 -8.30 2.28
CA GLU A 39 -1.67 -9.16 1.20
C GLU A 39 -0.34 -8.63 0.61
N LYS A 40 -0.26 -7.30 0.41
CA LYS A 40 0.94 -6.64 -0.11
C LYS A 40 2.14 -6.78 0.82
N VAL A 41 1.98 -6.60 2.13
CA VAL A 41 3.11 -6.79 3.06
C VAL A 41 3.52 -8.26 3.17
N LEU A 42 2.59 -9.20 3.07
CA LEU A 42 2.92 -10.62 3.06
C LEU A 42 3.63 -11.05 1.77
N ALA A 43 3.27 -10.47 0.62
CA ALA A 43 4.02 -10.66 -0.61
C ALA A 43 5.45 -10.10 -0.52
N LYS A 44 5.64 -8.97 0.19
CA LYS A 44 6.94 -8.33 0.37
C LYS A 44 7.85 -9.05 1.37
N TYR A 45 7.33 -9.45 2.53
CA TYR A 45 8.13 -10.01 3.64
C TYR A 45 8.03 -11.54 3.74
N GLY A 46 7.08 -12.16 3.05
CA GLY A 46 6.85 -13.60 3.05
C GLY A 46 5.92 -14.10 4.16
N HIS A 47 5.47 -15.35 3.99
CA HIS A 47 4.51 -16.00 4.90
C HIS A 47 5.16 -16.79 6.04
N ILE A 48 6.49 -16.79 6.17
CA ILE A 48 7.21 -17.45 7.26
C ILE A 48 7.10 -16.66 8.57
N LYS A 49 7.57 -17.22 9.69
CA LYS A 49 7.41 -16.61 11.02
C LYS A 49 8.10 -15.24 11.14
N GLU A 50 9.30 -15.14 10.58
CA GLU A 50 10.12 -13.93 10.51
C GLU A 50 9.41 -12.90 9.61
N GLY A 51 9.00 -13.32 8.41
CA GLY A 51 8.26 -12.49 7.45
C GLY A 51 6.97 -11.89 8.02
N LYS A 52 6.19 -12.68 8.75
CA LYS A 52 4.98 -12.18 9.46
C LYS A 52 5.32 -11.20 10.58
N THR A 53 6.49 -11.33 11.21
CA THR A 53 6.93 -10.38 12.24
C THR A 53 7.26 -9.04 11.62
N ASP A 54 7.94 -9.03 10.48
CA ASP A 54 8.28 -7.80 9.76
C ASP A 54 7.06 -7.18 9.07
N ALA A 55 6.14 -8.00 8.54
CA ALA A 55 4.86 -7.55 8.04
C ALA A 55 4.03 -6.83 9.12
N ALA A 56 3.94 -7.38 10.33
CA ALA A 56 3.23 -6.74 11.44
C ALA A 56 3.85 -5.39 11.82
N LYS A 57 5.18 -5.32 11.89
CA LYS A 57 5.91 -4.07 12.16
C LYS A 57 5.65 -3.03 11.07
N ALA A 58 5.71 -3.43 9.80
CA ALA A 58 5.49 -2.54 8.66
C ALA A 58 4.08 -1.97 8.62
N LEU A 59 3.08 -2.76 9.03
CA LEU A 59 1.69 -2.33 9.17
C LEU A 59 1.42 -1.51 10.46
N GLY A 60 2.37 -1.46 11.40
CA GLY A 60 2.19 -0.78 12.68
C GLY A 60 1.20 -1.48 13.63
N ILE A 61 1.05 -2.81 13.52
CA ILE A 61 0.14 -3.60 14.36
C ILE A 61 0.86 -4.71 15.11
N SER A 62 0.22 -5.24 16.16
CA SER A 62 0.74 -6.42 16.85
C SER A 62 0.70 -7.67 15.96
N ARG A 63 1.59 -8.64 16.22
CA ARG A 63 1.53 -9.96 15.55
C ARG A 63 0.19 -10.66 15.78
N ALA A 64 -0.37 -10.57 16.99
CA ALA A 64 -1.67 -11.17 17.30
C ALA A 64 -2.79 -10.57 16.45
N THR A 65 -2.75 -9.25 16.24
CA THR A 65 -3.69 -8.54 15.35
C THR A 65 -3.55 -9.02 13.91
N LEU A 66 -2.31 -9.13 13.40
CA LEU A 66 -2.06 -9.67 12.06
C LEU A 66 -2.65 -11.07 11.91
N TYR A 67 -2.36 -12.01 12.82
CA TYR A 67 -2.92 -13.37 12.75
C TYR A 67 -4.45 -13.41 12.78
N ARG A 68 -5.10 -12.58 13.62
CA ARG A 68 -6.56 -12.46 13.64
C ARG A 68 -7.10 -12.02 12.28
N LYS A 69 -6.45 -11.04 11.65
CA LYS A 69 -6.82 -10.52 10.33
C LYS A 69 -6.58 -11.53 9.21
N LEU A 70 -5.48 -12.28 9.25
CA LEU A 70 -5.25 -13.38 8.30
C LEU A 70 -6.36 -14.42 8.35
N LYS A 71 -6.84 -14.75 9.55
CA LYS A 71 -8.00 -15.63 9.74
C LYS A 71 -9.29 -14.98 9.25
N GLU A 72 -9.55 -13.71 9.62
CA GLU A 72 -10.73 -12.94 9.20
C GLU A 72 -10.88 -12.89 7.67
N TYR A 73 -9.76 -12.77 6.96
CA TYR A 73 -9.72 -12.65 5.49
C TYR A 73 -9.41 -13.95 4.75
N ASN A 74 -9.34 -15.09 5.45
CA ASN A 74 -8.95 -16.39 4.88
C ASN A 74 -7.64 -16.36 4.08
N ILE A 75 -6.68 -15.54 4.49
CA ILE A 75 -5.35 -15.47 3.87
C ILE A 75 -4.53 -16.65 4.38
N LYS A 76 -4.22 -17.60 3.49
CA LYS A 76 -3.49 -18.82 3.85
C LYS A 76 -2.08 -18.47 4.32
N SER A 77 -1.74 -18.93 5.51
CA SER A 77 -0.37 -19.04 5.97
C SER A 77 0.20 -20.34 5.42
N GLN A 78 1.20 -20.27 4.55
CA GLN A 78 2.05 -21.43 4.23
C GLN A 78 2.73 -21.86 5.54
N ASN A 79 2.20 -22.90 6.18
CA ASN A 79 2.74 -23.74 7.26
C ASN A 79 1.56 -24.51 7.89
N ALA A 80 1.02 -25.45 7.13
CA ALA A 80 0.19 -26.55 7.63
C ALA A 80 0.70 -27.81 6.90
N ASN A 81 1.85 -28.29 7.34
CA ASN A 81 2.39 -29.63 7.16
C ASN A 81 3.33 -29.88 8.34
#